data_AF-A0A4R8BDM8-F1
#
_entry.id   AF-A0A4R8BDM8-F1
#
_cell.length_a   1.000
_cell.length_b   1.000
_cell.length_c   1.000
_cell.angle_alpha   90.00
_cell.angle_beta   90.00
_cell.angle_gamma   90.00
#
_symmetry.space_group_name_H-M   'P 1'
#
loop_
_entity.id
_entity.type
_entity.pdbx_description
1 polymer ?
#
loop_
_entity_poly.entity_id
_entity_poly.type
_entity_poly.pdbx_seq_one_letter_code
_entity_poly.pdbx_strand_id
1 'polypeptide(L)'
;MNNILKIKLLNFKRFNNFEVYFDPKLNIIVGDNESGKSSLLEAIDITLSGSRHKVETKGLENLFNATIISDFLNSDRKYENLPKLFVELYLSDQFEPDLNGKNNSDIKTCDGLKFECYPNDKLGKEIKEILKDPEAIFPFEFYSINFNTFSGDAYSSYKKYLKHLVIDNSQMNSEYAIREYVKDIYSSISSPLEKNKHHNNYRKHKDDFRKNTLVDMNSKLDGYEFLIRNNSKSNLETDLALSENKINIENKGKGIQCFIKTKFALNRGSNAIELVLLEEPENHLSHLNMKKMIELISSADNKQIFISTHSNSISARLDLRKSILLNSNSTSPILLKDIDESTAKFFIKAPDKNLLDFVLSKKVILVEGDAEFILMEALYKNCCKDELHNSDITILSVDGTSFKRYLEIAKKLNIKTAVIRDNDGKYQENCVDNYSEFTKFQNISIFSDLNNANSTFEICLYNLNKNLCDNLFKTPKRKLEILDYMLNNKAEVAYELLDKKASDIVVPTYIKDAIAWIRK
;
A
#
# COMPACT_ATOMS: atom_id res chain seq x y z
N MET A 1 14.65 20.53 -9.21
CA MET A 1 13.51 20.19 -8.34
C MET A 1 14.01 19.13 -7.38
N ASN A 2 14.02 19.45 -6.09
CA ASN A 2 14.51 18.54 -5.07
C ASN A 2 13.56 17.36 -4.94
N ASN A 3 14.08 16.14 -4.98
CA ASN A 3 13.30 14.92 -4.88
C ASN A 3 14.11 13.81 -4.19
N ILE A 4 13.40 12.79 -3.74
CA ILE A 4 13.99 11.53 -3.28
C ILE A 4 14.16 10.63 -4.49
N LEU A 5 15.41 10.23 -4.77
CA LEU A 5 15.74 9.31 -5.85
C LEU A 5 15.57 7.85 -5.43
N LYS A 6 15.89 7.56 -4.17
CA LYS A 6 15.93 6.19 -3.64
C LYS A 6 15.75 6.18 -2.13
N ILE A 7 15.16 5.11 -1.63
CA ILE A 7 15.13 4.78 -0.20
C ILE A 7 15.77 3.40 0.04
N LYS A 8 16.44 3.27 1.18
CA LYS A 8 16.94 1.99 1.69
C LYS A 8 16.56 1.84 3.16
N LEU A 9 15.97 0.70 3.52
CA LEU A 9 15.48 0.38 4.85
C LEU A 9 16.21 -0.85 5.37
N LEU A 10 16.58 -0.82 6.65
CA LEU A 10 17.04 -1.98 7.40
C LEU A 10 16.23 -2.12 8.69
N ASN A 11 15.67 -3.30 8.92
CA ASN A 11 14.93 -3.70 10.12
C ASN A 11 13.81 -2.72 10.53
N PHE A 12 13.16 -2.06 9.56
CA PHE A 12 12.09 -1.09 9.78
C PHE A 12 10.72 -1.72 9.56
N LYS A 13 9.93 -1.87 10.63
CA LYS A 13 8.61 -2.52 10.66
C LYS A 13 8.68 -3.86 9.94
N ARG A 14 7.86 -4.09 8.90
CA ARG A 14 7.91 -5.36 8.15
C ARG A 14 9.15 -5.54 7.26
N PHE A 15 9.96 -4.51 7.05
CA PHE A 15 11.09 -4.56 6.13
C PHE A 15 12.38 -4.93 6.86
N ASN A 16 12.85 -6.17 6.69
CA ASN A 16 14.19 -6.58 7.13
C ASN A 16 15.27 -5.86 6.33
N ASN A 17 15.15 -5.90 5.00
CA ASN A 17 15.96 -5.14 4.06
C ASN A 17 15.07 -4.77 2.87
N PHE A 18 15.09 -3.51 2.46
CA PHE A 18 14.26 -3.01 1.36
C PHE A 18 14.94 -1.85 0.65
N GLU A 19 14.92 -1.86 -0.67
CA GLU A 19 15.46 -0.79 -1.50
C GLU A 19 14.54 -0.55 -2.70
N VAL A 20 14.25 0.72 -3.00
CA VAL A 20 13.48 1.09 -4.19
C VAL A 20 13.89 2.47 -4.72
N TYR A 21 13.86 2.60 -6.04
CA TYR A 21 14.07 3.86 -6.76
C TYR A 21 12.73 4.51 -7.09
N PHE A 22 12.70 5.83 -7.04
CA PHE A 22 11.49 6.63 -7.23
C PHE A 22 11.52 7.45 -8.53
N ASP A 23 10.34 7.66 -9.09
CA ASP A 23 10.10 8.66 -10.14
C ASP A 23 10.17 10.06 -9.51
N PRO A 24 10.75 11.05 -10.21
CA PRO A 24 10.90 12.40 -9.68
C PRO A 24 9.57 13.16 -9.55
N LYS A 25 8.47 12.65 -10.13
CA LYS A 25 7.15 13.30 -10.09
C LYS A 25 6.11 12.50 -9.31
N LEU A 26 5.89 11.23 -9.65
CA LEU A 26 4.77 10.46 -9.11
C LEU A 26 5.17 9.02 -8.81
N ASN A 27 4.89 8.55 -7.60
CA ASN A 27 5.18 7.20 -7.12
C ASN A 27 3.91 6.60 -6.52
N ILE A 28 3.44 5.48 -7.06
CA ILE A 28 2.19 4.84 -6.63
C ILE A 28 2.54 3.55 -5.91
N ILE A 29 2.48 3.54 -4.59
CA ILE A 29 2.75 2.37 -3.76
C ILE A 29 1.46 1.54 -3.69
N VAL A 30 1.46 0.42 -4.38
CA VAL A 30 0.32 -0.51 -4.43
C VAL A 30 0.66 -1.76 -3.65
N GLY A 31 -0.28 -2.25 -2.87
CA GLY A 31 -0.08 -3.38 -1.99
C GLY A 31 -1.38 -3.77 -1.31
N ASP A 32 -1.48 -5.02 -0.86
CA ASP A 32 -2.59 -5.47 -0.03
C ASP A 32 -2.51 -4.84 1.37
N ASN A 33 -3.46 -5.14 2.25
CA ASN A 33 -3.34 -4.82 3.67
C ASN A 33 -2.05 -5.41 4.24
N GLU A 34 -1.43 -4.68 5.17
CA GLU A 34 -0.16 -5.05 5.81
C GLU A 34 1.05 -5.19 4.86
N SER A 35 0.91 -4.94 3.54
CA SER A 35 1.99 -4.97 2.53
C SER A 35 3.14 -3.98 2.77
N GLY A 36 2.98 -3.03 3.70
CA GLY A 36 4.02 -2.08 4.09
C GLY A 36 3.93 -0.72 3.41
N LYS A 37 2.82 -0.41 2.74
CA LYS A 37 2.60 0.90 2.10
C LYS A 37 2.72 2.05 3.10
N SER A 38 1.98 1.96 4.20
CA SER A 38 2.00 2.95 5.29
C SER A 38 3.38 3.02 5.95
N SER A 39 4.02 1.87 6.16
CA SER A 39 5.38 1.80 6.70
C SER A 39 6.40 2.51 5.81
N LEU A 40 6.26 2.41 4.48
CA LEU A 40 7.14 3.10 3.53
C LEU A 40 6.93 4.62 3.56
N LEU A 41 5.68 5.09 3.56
CA LEU A 41 5.37 6.52 3.70
C LEU A 41 5.88 7.07 5.05
N GLU A 42 5.69 6.31 6.13
CA GLU A 42 6.13 6.67 7.47
C GLU A 42 7.66 6.71 7.60
N ALA A 43 8.39 5.78 6.96
CA ALA A 43 9.84 5.82 6.92
C ALA A 43 10.35 7.11 6.26
N ILE A 44 9.71 7.54 5.16
CA ILE A 44 9.99 8.82 4.50
C ILE A 44 9.67 9.98 5.45
N ASP A 45 8.47 10.01 6.04
CA ASP A 45 8.03 11.09 6.94
C ASP A 45 8.95 11.24 8.16
N ILE A 46 9.29 10.15 8.85
CA ILE A 46 10.17 10.17 10.02
C ILE A 46 11.52 10.77 9.64
N THR A 47 12.14 10.26 8.57
CA THR A 47 13.47 10.68 8.14
C THR A 47 13.49 12.14 7.72
N LEU A 48 12.52 12.58 6.90
CA LEU A 48 12.44 14.00 6.48
C LEU A 48 12.10 14.94 7.65
N SER A 49 11.33 14.48 8.64
CA SER A 49 10.92 15.32 9.77
C SER A 49 12.06 15.66 10.73
N GLY A 50 13.08 14.80 10.84
CA GLY A 50 14.14 14.94 11.85
C GLY A 50 13.62 15.02 13.29
N SER A 51 12.41 14.48 13.55
CA SER A 51 11.71 14.66 14.81
C SER A 51 11.91 13.47 15.74
N ARG A 52 12.84 13.61 16.69
CA ARG A 52 13.04 12.62 17.76
C ARG A 52 11.77 12.35 18.56
N HIS A 53 11.01 13.40 18.89
CA HIS A 53 9.74 13.26 19.60
C HIS A 53 8.72 12.39 18.84
N LYS A 54 8.68 12.47 17.50
CA LYS A 54 7.82 11.62 16.68
C LYS A 54 8.19 10.14 16.80
N VAL A 55 9.49 9.83 16.85
CA VAL A 55 10.00 8.47 17.06
C VAL A 55 9.67 7.97 18.47
N GLU A 56 9.95 8.79 19.49
CA GLU A 56 9.67 8.44 20.90
C GLU A 56 8.18 8.22 21.17
N THR A 57 7.30 9.02 20.57
CA THR A 57 5.84 8.86 20.72
C THR A 57 5.34 7.55 20.11
N LYS A 58 6.02 7.05 19.06
CA LYS A 58 5.69 5.77 18.43
C LYS A 58 6.28 4.58 19.18
N GLY A 59 7.41 4.74 19.86
CA GLY A 59 8.14 3.65 20.50
C GLY A 59 9.01 2.87 19.51
N LEU A 60 10.24 2.51 19.93
CA LEU A 60 11.17 1.76 19.08
C LEU A 60 10.70 0.33 18.85
N GLU A 61 10.00 -0.26 19.82
CA GLU A 61 9.36 -1.56 19.75
C GLU A 61 8.35 -1.68 18.61
N ASN A 62 7.72 -0.55 18.22
CA ASN A 62 6.78 -0.49 17.10
C ASN A 62 7.43 -0.13 15.76
N LEU A 63 8.72 0.24 15.77
CA LEU A 63 9.49 0.58 14.58
C LEU A 63 10.46 -0.52 14.15
N PHE A 64 11.02 -1.28 15.09
CA PHE A 64 11.86 -2.42 14.75
C PHE A 64 11.06 -3.57 14.13
N ASN A 65 11.70 -4.31 13.25
CA ASN A 65 11.13 -5.56 12.76
C ASN A 65 11.02 -6.60 13.89
N ALA A 66 9.84 -7.20 14.06
CA ALA A 66 9.63 -8.16 15.15
C ALA A 66 10.44 -9.46 14.98
N THR A 67 10.63 -9.92 13.74
CA THR A 67 11.39 -11.13 13.44
C THR A 67 12.86 -10.98 13.80
N ILE A 68 13.53 -9.86 13.46
CA ILE A 68 14.94 -9.68 13.82
C ILE A 68 15.17 -9.62 15.33
N ILE A 69 14.21 -9.05 16.08
CA ILE A 69 14.26 -8.99 17.54
C ILE A 69 14.09 -10.39 18.13
N SER A 70 13.10 -11.14 17.64
CA SER A 70 12.87 -12.53 18.05
C SER A 70 14.08 -13.42 17.74
N ASP A 71 14.63 -13.34 16.53
CA ASP A 71 15.79 -14.11 16.10
C ASP A 71 17.02 -13.79 16.96
N PHE A 72 17.23 -12.52 17.30
CA PHE A 72 18.29 -12.11 18.21
C PHE A 72 18.10 -12.69 19.62
N LEU A 73 16.91 -12.61 20.21
CA LEU A 73 16.63 -13.15 21.54
C LEU A 73 16.70 -14.69 21.58
N ASN A 74 16.49 -15.37 20.45
CA ASN A 74 16.66 -16.82 20.31
C ASN A 74 18.11 -17.24 19.97
N SER A 75 19.01 -16.28 19.73
CA SER A 75 20.42 -16.52 19.43
C SER A 75 21.29 -16.55 20.71
N ASP A 76 22.61 -16.43 20.55
CA ASP A 76 23.56 -16.29 21.66
C ASP A 76 23.54 -14.91 22.34
N ARG A 77 22.66 -14.00 21.90
CA ARG A 77 22.40 -12.67 22.48
C ARG A 77 23.67 -11.82 22.65
N LYS A 78 24.65 -12.02 21.77
CA LYS A 78 25.90 -11.25 21.79
C LYS A 78 25.65 -9.78 21.49
N TYR A 79 26.29 -8.90 22.27
CA TYR A 79 26.20 -7.45 22.10
C TYR A 79 26.53 -7.00 20.67
N GLU A 80 27.52 -7.64 20.05
CA GLU A 80 27.98 -7.32 18.69
C GLU A 80 26.92 -7.63 17.62
N ASN A 81 25.96 -8.50 17.94
CA ASN A 81 24.87 -8.92 17.07
C ASN A 81 23.57 -8.13 17.33
N LEU A 82 23.59 -7.11 18.20
CA LEU A 82 22.41 -6.31 18.49
C LEU A 82 21.82 -5.69 17.21
N PRO A 83 20.52 -5.92 16.93
CA PRO A 83 19.86 -5.40 15.75
C PRO A 83 20.01 -3.88 15.63
N LYS A 84 20.27 -3.39 14.41
CA LYS A 84 20.26 -1.96 14.09
C LYS A 84 19.13 -1.68 13.11
N LEU A 85 18.54 -0.50 13.21
CA LEU A 85 17.51 -0.02 12.29
C LEU A 85 18.04 1.22 11.59
N PHE A 86 17.81 1.33 10.28
CA PHE A 86 18.03 2.59 9.58
C PHE A 86 17.05 2.80 8.44
N VAL A 87 16.87 4.07 8.09
CA VAL A 87 16.21 4.55 6.89
C VAL A 87 17.14 5.57 6.22
N GLU A 88 17.51 5.30 4.98
CA GLU A 88 18.35 6.18 4.16
C GLU A 88 17.53 6.73 2.99
N LEU A 89 17.49 8.06 2.87
CA LEU A 89 16.89 8.76 1.73
C LEU A 89 18.00 9.37 0.89
N TYR A 90 18.13 8.91 -0.35
CA TYR A 90 19.06 9.44 -1.34
C TYR A 90 18.33 10.53 -2.11
N LEU A 91 18.89 11.74 -2.11
CA LEU A 91 18.26 12.92 -2.68
C LEU A 91 18.89 13.26 -4.04
N SER A 92 18.13 13.96 -4.89
CA SER A 92 18.69 14.60 -6.08
C SER A 92 19.72 15.64 -5.67
N ASP A 93 20.76 15.87 -6.49
CA ASP A 93 21.77 16.91 -6.25
C ASP A 93 21.11 18.27 -5.99
N GLN A 94 21.31 18.79 -4.78
CA GLN A 94 20.78 20.07 -4.31
C GLN A 94 21.85 21.16 -4.28
N PHE A 95 23.11 20.83 -4.61
CA PHE A 95 24.28 21.69 -4.43
C PHE A 95 24.45 22.20 -2.99
N GLU A 96 23.98 21.42 -2.00
CA GLU A 96 24.08 21.73 -0.57
C GLU A 96 25.19 20.88 0.05
N PRO A 97 26.34 21.47 0.45
CA PRO A 97 27.48 20.72 0.99
C PRO A 97 27.12 19.88 2.22
N ASP A 98 26.21 20.37 3.05
CA ASP A 98 25.75 19.72 4.28
C ASP A 98 24.99 18.39 4.01
N LEU A 99 24.53 18.15 2.77
CA LEU A 99 23.86 16.91 2.40
C LEU A 99 24.82 15.89 1.77
N ASN A 100 25.91 16.35 1.17
CA ASN A 100 26.75 15.53 0.31
C ASN A 100 27.81 14.77 1.11
N GLY A 101 27.79 13.44 1.04
CA GLY A 101 28.87 12.65 1.61
C GLY A 101 28.69 11.15 1.44
N LYS A 102 29.52 10.38 2.15
CA LYS A 102 29.61 8.92 2.04
C LYS A 102 29.02 8.18 3.25
N ASN A 103 28.38 8.88 4.19
CA ASN A 103 27.80 8.27 5.40
C ASN A 103 26.45 7.60 5.11
N ASN A 104 26.45 6.72 4.11
CA ASN A 104 25.34 5.86 3.73
C ASN A 104 25.83 4.43 3.54
N SER A 105 24.90 3.47 3.58
CA SER A 105 25.21 2.05 3.54
C SER A 105 25.83 1.57 2.22
N ASP A 106 25.74 2.35 1.15
CA ASP A 106 26.39 2.08 -0.13
C ASP A 106 27.81 2.68 -0.24
N ILE A 107 28.22 3.50 0.75
CA ILE A 107 29.51 4.22 0.79
C ILE A 107 29.70 5.09 -0.47
N LYS A 108 28.60 5.58 -1.03
CA LYS A 108 28.59 6.38 -2.26
C LYS A 108 28.56 7.86 -1.91
N THR A 109 29.38 8.68 -2.57
CA THR A 109 29.27 10.15 -2.43
C THR A 109 27.99 10.64 -3.11
N CYS A 110 27.03 11.10 -2.33
CA CYS A 110 25.79 11.70 -2.82
C CYS A 110 25.09 12.50 -1.72
N ASP A 111 24.05 13.25 -2.12
CA ASP A 111 23.18 13.96 -1.20
C ASP A 111 22.20 13.00 -0.54
N GLY A 112 22.03 13.12 0.77
CA GLY A 112 21.04 12.29 1.46
C GLY A 112 20.91 12.51 2.96
N LEU A 113 19.93 11.80 3.51
CA LEU A 113 19.54 11.84 4.90
C LEU A 113 19.44 10.42 5.46
N LYS A 114 19.78 10.27 6.74
CA LYS A 114 19.76 9.00 7.46
C LYS A 114 19.07 9.17 8.80
N PHE A 115 18.05 8.35 9.03
CA PHE A 115 17.50 8.07 10.35
C PHE A 115 18.05 6.71 10.80
N GLU A 116 18.60 6.61 12.00
CA GLU A 116 19.11 5.35 12.52
C GLU A 116 18.85 5.16 14.02
N CYS A 117 18.68 3.90 14.41
CA CYS A 117 18.58 3.45 15.79
C CYS A 117 19.57 2.32 16.04
N TYR A 118 20.39 2.46 17.08
CA TYR A 118 21.47 1.53 17.39
C TYR A 118 21.74 1.51 18.91
N PRO A 119 22.34 0.42 19.44
CA PRO A 119 22.62 0.32 20.88
C PRO A 119 23.59 1.42 21.33
N ASN A 120 23.32 2.02 22.48
CA ASN A 120 24.19 3.03 23.05
C ASN A 120 25.44 2.39 23.68
N ASP A 121 26.57 2.48 22.99
CA ASP A 121 27.85 1.90 23.45
C ASP A 121 28.29 2.38 24.84
N LYS A 122 27.85 3.58 25.27
CA LYS A 122 28.14 4.08 26.62
C LYS A 122 27.45 3.27 27.72
N LEU A 123 26.36 2.58 27.37
CA LEU A 123 25.55 1.74 28.26
C LEU A 123 25.74 0.24 27.95
N GLY A 124 26.84 -0.11 27.25
CA GLY A 124 27.07 -1.48 26.80
C GLY A 124 27.27 -2.48 27.94
N LYS A 125 27.67 -2.04 29.14
CA LYS A 125 27.82 -2.93 30.31
C LYS A 125 26.44 -3.36 30.82
N GLU A 126 25.54 -2.41 30.95
CA GLU A 126 24.16 -2.56 31.38
C GLU A 126 23.39 -3.45 30.39
N ILE A 127 23.55 -3.19 29.08
CA ILE A 127 22.94 -4.04 28.04
C ILE A 127 23.45 -5.48 28.16
N LYS A 128 24.76 -5.70 28.29
CA LYS A 128 25.35 -7.04 28.45
C LYS A 128 24.88 -7.75 29.71
N GLU A 129 24.60 -7.02 30.78
CA GLU A 129 24.11 -7.59 32.03
C GLU A 129 22.66 -8.05 31.90
N ILE A 130 21.80 -7.23 31.29
CA ILE A 130 20.40 -7.58 31.01
C ILE A 130 20.30 -8.81 30.10
N LEU A 131 21.10 -8.86 29.03
CA LEU A 131 21.05 -9.96 28.06
C LEU A 131 21.51 -11.32 28.60
N LYS A 132 22.13 -11.38 29.79
CA LYS A 132 22.47 -12.65 30.46
C LYS A 132 21.25 -13.35 31.03
N ASP A 133 20.18 -12.62 31.31
CA ASP A 133 18.93 -13.20 31.79
C ASP A 133 18.28 -14.02 30.65
N PRO A 134 18.02 -15.32 30.83
CA PRO A 134 17.31 -16.14 29.85
C PRO A 134 15.92 -15.59 29.46
N GLU A 135 15.26 -14.87 30.37
CA GLU A 135 13.94 -14.25 30.16
C GLU A 135 14.02 -12.76 29.81
N ALA A 136 15.21 -12.26 29.43
CA ALA A 136 15.42 -10.86 29.06
C ALA A 136 14.44 -10.39 27.97
N ILE A 137 13.77 -9.27 28.25
CA ILE A 137 13.07 -8.48 27.24
C ILE A 137 14.10 -7.65 26.46
N PHE A 138 13.82 -7.37 25.18
CA PHE A 138 14.73 -6.58 24.35
C PHE A 138 14.93 -5.15 24.91
N PRO A 139 16.17 -4.70 25.14
CA PRO A 139 16.48 -3.47 25.89
C PRO A 139 16.39 -2.20 25.03
N PHE A 140 15.19 -1.84 24.53
CA PHE A 140 14.97 -0.68 23.67
C PHE A 140 15.35 0.66 24.31
N GLU A 141 15.22 0.79 25.64
CA GLU A 141 15.56 1.99 26.41
C GLU A 141 17.05 2.34 26.36
N PHE A 142 17.90 1.39 25.97
CA PHE A 142 19.34 1.59 25.80
C PHE A 142 19.74 1.89 24.35
N TYR A 143 18.78 2.12 23.45
CA TYR A 143 19.05 2.50 22.07
C TYR A 143 19.11 4.02 21.89
N SER A 144 19.98 4.45 20.99
CA SER A 144 20.11 5.85 20.56
C SER A 144 19.27 6.10 19.30
N ILE A 145 18.67 7.30 19.21
CA ILE A 145 17.91 7.78 18.04
C ILE A 145 18.69 8.93 17.41
N ASN A 146 19.14 8.76 16.17
CA ASN A 146 19.94 9.76 15.45
C ASN A 146 19.35 10.11 14.07
N PHE A 147 19.57 11.35 13.68
CA PHE A 147 19.22 11.91 12.38
C PHE A 147 20.44 12.64 11.83
N ASN A 148 21.07 12.08 10.79
CA ASN A 148 22.31 12.61 10.22
C ASN A 148 22.19 12.76 8.70
N THR A 149 22.82 13.77 8.12
CA THR A 149 23.00 13.88 6.68
C THR A 149 24.08 12.91 6.20
N PHE A 150 24.20 12.70 4.89
CA PHE A 150 25.29 11.88 4.36
C PHE A 150 26.67 12.55 4.48
N SER A 151 26.76 13.87 4.70
CA SER A 151 28.01 14.55 5.09
C SER A 151 28.49 14.13 6.48
N GLY A 152 27.56 13.68 7.35
CA GLY A 152 27.81 13.28 8.73
C GLY A 152 27.27 14.26 9.77
N ASP A 153 26.64 15.36 9.35
CA ASP A 153 26.11 16.37 10.25
C ASP A 153 24.74 15.97 10.82
N ALA A 154 24.55 16.16 12.12
CA ALA A 154 23.26 15.92 12.76
C ALA A 154 22.23 16.97 12.32
N TYR A 155 20.97 16.55 12.12
CA TYR A 155 19.86 17.44 11.82
C TYR A 155 18.65 17.18 12.71
N SER A 156 17.71 18.13 12.71
CA SER A 156 16.50 18.08 13.53
C SER A 156 15.33 18.76 12.81
N SER A 157 14.16 18.73 13.43
CA SER A 157 12.94 19.35 12.91
C SER A 157 13.03 20.86 12.62
N TYR A 158 14.06 21.54 13.13
CA TYR A 158 14.33 22.96 12.84
C TYR A 158 14.91 23.20 11.43
N LYS A 159 15.67 22.24 10.88
CA LYS A 159 16.28 22.34 9.54
C LYS A 159 15.69 21.26 8.65
N LYS A 160 14.68 21.62 7.86
CA LYS A 160 14.05 20.74 6.86
C LYS A 160 14.73 20.91 5.51
N TYR A 161 15.46 19.89 5.06
CA TYR A 161 16.14 19.86 3.75
C TYR A 161 15.18 19.60 2.58
N LEU A 162 14.07 18.92 2.85
CA LEU A 162 12.99 18.72 1.87
C LEU A 162 11.67 18.93 2.58
N LYS A 163 10.90 19.95 2.17
CA LYS A 163 9.64 20.27 2.84
C LYS A 163 8.53 19.35 2.34
N HIS A 164 8.03 18.50 3.23
CA HIS A 164 6.97 17.55 2.92
C HIS A 164 5.68 17.78 3.71
N LEU A 165 4.59 17.22 3.19
CA LEU A 165 3.29 17.16 3.85
C LEU A 165 2.72 15.74 3.76
N VAL A 166 2.13 15.26 4.87
CA VAL A 166 1.48 13.95 4.94
C VAL A 166 -0.04 14.14 5.03
N ILE A 167 -0.78 13.42 4.20
CA ILE A 167 -2.25 13.34 4.25
C ILE A 167 -2.63 11.88 4.40
N ASP A 168 -3.03 11.52 5.61
CA ASP A 168 -3.58 10.21 5.93
C ASP A 168 -5.12 10.26 5.90
N ASN A 169 -5.71 9.49 4.98
CA ASN A 169 -7.18 9.34 4.87
C ASN A 169 -7.67 7.96 5.32
N SER A 170 -6.79 7.08 5.82
CA SER A 170 -7.13 5.73 6.32
C SER A 170 -7.72 5.78 7.73
N GLN A 171 -7.20 6.66 8.58
CA GLN A 171 -7.69 6.85 9.94
C GLN A 171 -9.09 7.48 9.90
N MET A 172 -10.05 6.93 10.66
CA MET A 172 -11.30 7.63 10.96
C MET A 172 -10.93 8.96 11.66
N ASN A 173 -10.83 10.05 10.88
CA ASN A 173 -10.23 11.32 11.28
C ASN A 173 -10.70 11.74 12.69
N SER A 174 -9.81 11.57 13.66
CA SER A 174 -9.91 12.24 14.94
C SER A 174 -9.66 13.73 14.71
N GLU A 175 -10.28 14.57 15.53
CA GLU A 175 -10.06 16.03 15.55
C GLU A 175 -8.57 16.39 15.56
N TYR A 176 -7.75 15.53 16.17
CA TYR A 176 -6.29 15.64 16.19
C TYR A 176 -5.63 15.60 14.81
N ALA A 177 -6.02 14.67 13.93
CA ALA A 177 -5.44 14.55 12.59
C ALA A 177 -5.73 15.78 11.72
N ILE A 178 -6.90 16.40 11.90
CA ILE A 178 -7.23 17.64 11.22
C ILE A 178 -6.39 18.80 11.77
N ARG A 179 -6.22 18.90 13.10
CA ARG A 179 -5.37 19.93 13.71
C ARG A 179 -3.92 19.86 13.26
N GLU A 180 -3.30 18.67 13.21
CA GLU A 180 -1.92 18.52 12.71
C GLU A 180 -1.83 18.95 11.23
N TYR A 181 -2.80 18.56 10.40
CA TYR A 181 -2.86 19.00 9.01
C TYR A 181 -2.94 20.53 8.86
N VAL A 182 -3.79 21.19 9.66
CA VAL A 182 -3.91 22.67 9.66
C VAL A 182 -2.59 23.32 10.08
N LYS A 183 -1.95 22.77 11.11
CA LYS A 183 -0.66 23.23 11.61
C LYS A 183 0.46 23.08 10.57
N ASP A 184 0.48 21.98 9.83
CA ASP A 184 1.45 21.75 8.76
C ASP A 184 1.25 22.73 7.59
N ILE A 185 0.00 22.98 7.17
CA ILE A 185 -0.27 24.03 6.16
C ILE A 185 0.21 25.38 6.66
N TYR A 186 -0.25 25.80 7.84
CA TYR A 186 0.13 27.08 8.43
C TYR A 186 1.65 27.22 8.50
N SER A 187 2.32 26.12 8.86
CA SER A 187 3.77 26.07 8.95
C SER A 187 4.48 26.12 7.61
N SER A 188 3.87 25.60 6.55
CA SER A 188 4.43 25.62 5.20
C SER A 188 4.32 27.02 4.56
N ILE A 189 3.26 27.77 4.84
CA ILE A 189 3.01 29.07 4.20
C ILE A 189 3.57 30.26 5.00
N SER A 190 3.83 30.11 6.30
CA SER A 190 4.27 31.20 7.17
C SER A 190 5.77 31.19 7.41
N SER A 191 6.42 32.36 7.30
CA SER A 191 7.82 32.54 7.67
C SER A 191 8.04 32.50 9.20
N PRO A 192 9.28 32.21 9.68
CA PRO A 192 9.58 32.23 11.11
C PRO A 192 9.24 33.56 11.81
N LEU A 193 9.45 34.69 11.13
CA LEU A 193 9.13 36.02 11.64
C LEU A 193 7.62 36.24 11.77
N GLU A 194 6.85 35.83 10.75
CA GLU A 194 5.38 35.88 10.79
C GLU A 194 4.82 35.00 11.89
N LYS A 195 5.30 33.75 12.02
CA LYS A 195 4.88 32.86 13.11
C LYS A 195 5.11 33.50 14.48
N ASN A 196 6.30 34.04 14.71
CA ASN A 196 6.62 34.72 15.97
C ASN A 196 5.69 35.91 16.23
N LYS A 197 5.41 36.72 15.20
CA LYS A 197 4.48 37.85 15.29
C LYS A 197 3.06 37.38 15.61
N HIS A 198 2.55 36.37 14.91
CA HIS A 198 1.21 35.82 15.11
C HIS A 198 1.06 35.22 16.52
N HIS A 199 2.02 34.40 16.97
CA HIS A 199 2.03 33.84 18.33
C HIS A 199 2.07 34.93 19.40
N ASN A 200 2.91 35.95 19.23
CA ASN A 200 2.99 37.06 20.18
C ASN A 200 1.66 37.82 20.26
N ASN A 201 1.06 38.17 19.12
CA ASN A 201 -0.23 38.87 19.08
C ASN A 201 -1.35 38.02 19.68
N TYR A 202 -1.36 36.72 19.40
CA TYR A 202 -2.33 35.80 19.97
C TYR A 202 -2.23 35.72 21.51
N ARG A 203 -1.01 35.67 22.05
CA ARG A 203 -0.76 35.74 23.51
C ARG A 203 -1.23 37.07 24.11
N LYS A 204 -0.98 38.19 23.41
CA LYS A 204 -1.48 39.51 23.83
C LYS A 204 -3.01 39.53 23.91
N HIS A 205 -3.71 39.01 22.92
CA HIS A 205 -5.18 38.93 22.96
C HIS A 205 -5.69 38.03 24.10
N LYS A 206 -5.01 36.91 24.40
CA LYS A 206 -5.36 36.07 25.56
C LYS A 206 -5.21 36.82 26.89
N ASP A 207 -4.14 37.58 27.05
CA ASP A 207 -3.92 38.41 28.25
C ASP A 207 -4.89 39.58 28.33
N ASP A 208 -5.21 40.21 27.20
CA ASP A 208 -6.18 41.30 27.12
C ASP A 208 -7.60 40.84 27.50
N PHE A 209 -8.05 39.69 26.97
CA PHE A 209 -9.34 39.10 27.32
C PHE A 209 -9.44 38.80 28.82
N ARG A 210 -8.36 38.28 29.42
CA ARG A 210 -8.27 38.06 30.86
C ARG A 210 -8.41 39.38 31.64
N LYS A 211 -7.68 40.43 31.24
CA LYS A 211 -7.64 41.73 31.94
C LYS A 211 -8.93 42.54 31.79
N ASN A 212 -9.58 42.47 30.63
CA ASN A 212 -10.69 43.36 30.29
C ASN A 212 -12.05 42.65 30.30
N THR A 213 -12.12 41.38 29.93
CA THR A 213 -13.39 40.64 29.82
C THR A 213 -13.66 39.78 31.05
N LEU A 214 -12.63 39.17 31.65
CA LEU A 214 -12.79 38.31 32.83
C LEU A 214 -12.66 39.06 34.17
N VAL A 215 -12.47 40.39 34.15
CA VAL A 215 -12.24 41.20 35.36
C VAL A 215 -13.34 41.05 36.41
N ASP A 216 -14.61 41.08 36.02
CA ASP A 216 -15.76 40.97 36.93
C ASP A 216 -15.92 39.56 37.52
N MET A 217 -15.45 38.53 36.82
CA MET A 217 -15.44 37.17 37.33
C MET A 217 -14.26 36.95 38.27
N ASN A 218 -13.09 37.49 37.92
CA ASN A 218 -11.89 37.40 38.73
C ASN A 218 -12.01 38.21 40.03
N SER A 219 -12.73 39.34 40.02
CA SER A 219 -12.99 40.12 41.24
C SER A 219 -13.88 39.40 42.25
N LYS A 220 -14.62 38.36 41.83
CA LYS A 220 -15.46 37.52 42.71
C LYS A 220 -14.67 36.39 43.39
N LEU A 221 -13.42 36.17 42.99
CA LEU A 221 -12.57 35.11 43.52
C LEU A 221 -11.51 35.72 44.44
N ASP A 222 -11.44 35.24 45.69
CA ASP A 222 -10.46 35.73 46.65
C ASP A 222 -9.10 35.04 46.44
N GLY A 223 -8.11 35.79 45.95
CA GLY A 223 -6.75 35.30 45.72
C GLY A 223 -6.56 34.38 44.51
N TYR A 224 -7.61 34.12 43.72
CA TYR A 224 -7.55 33.29 42.51
C TYR A 224 -8.03 34.06 41.28
N GLU A 225 -7.47 33.74 40.11
CA GLU A 225 -7.91 34.31 38.83
C GLU A 225 -8.11 33.23 37.76
N PHE A 226 -9.12 33.40 36.92
CA PHE A 226 -9.25 32.64 35.69
C PHE A 226 -8.25 33.13 34.64
N LEU A 227 -7.47 32.19 34.10
CA LEU A 227 -6.47 32.43 33.05
C LEU A 227 -6.83 31.66 31.78
N ILE A 228 -6.52 32.23 30.61
CA ILE A 228 -6.57 31.50 29.35
C ILE A 228 -5.27 30.72 29.17
N ARG A 229 -5.37 29.40 28.98
CA ARG A 229 -4.21 28.52 28.80
C ARG A 229 -3.35 28.97 27.60
N ASN A 230 -2.04 29.01 27.82
CA ASN A 230 -1.03 29.29 26.80
C ASN A 230 0.15 28.33 27.00
N ASN A 231 0.06 27.14 26.40
CA ASN A 231 1.08 26.10 26.49
C ASN A 231 1.15 25.31 25.17
N SER A 232 2.01 24.30 25.09
CA SER A 232 2.16 23.47 23.89
C SER A 232 0.87 22.77 23.44
N LYS A 233 -0.08 22.54 24.35
CA LYS A 233 -1.39 21.92 24.09
C LYS A 233 -2.52 22.94 23.86
N SER A 234 -2.26 24.24 24.03
CA SER A 234 -3.25 25.32 23.91
C SER A 234 -2.55 26.61 23.47
N ASN A 235 -2.33 26.75 22.16
CA ASN A 235 -1.66 27.87 21.51
C ASN A 235 -2.34 28.21 20.17
N LEU A 236 -1.79 29.18 19.43
CA LEU A 236 -2.38 29.62 18.16
C LEU A 236 -2.58 28.43 17.20
N GLU A 237 -1.56 27.59 17.02
CA GLU A 237 -1.59 26.51 16.03
C GLU A 237 -2.60 25.42 16.38
N THR A 238 -2.82 25.15 17.67
CA THR A 238 -3.83 24.16 18.12
C THR A 238 -5.26 24.66 17.99
N ASP A 239 -5.44 25.97 17.88
CA ASP A 239 -6.74 26.65 17.88
C ASP A 239 -7.10 27.19 16.48
N LEU A 240 -6.20 27.04 15.50
CA LEU A 240 -6.47 27.35 14.10
C LEU A 240 -7.37 26.27 13.47
N ALA A 241 -8.31 26.73 12.63
CA ALA A 241 -9.16 25.88 11.82
C ALA A 241 -9.21 26.41 10.38
N LEU A 242 -9.45 25.51 9.42
CA LEU A 242 -9.68 25.88 8.03
C LEU A 242 -11.17 25.95 7.76
N SER A 243 -11.60 26.99 7.02
CA SER A 243 -12.99 27.14 6.61
C SER A 243 -13.10 27.40 5.10
N GLU A 244 -14.15 26.88 4.49
CA GLU A 244 -14.51 27.15 3.10
C GLU A 244 -16.01 27.49 3.05
N ASN A 245 -16.35 28.66 2.52
CA ASN A 245 -17.70 29.23 2.54
C ASN A 245 -18.28 29.36 3.96
N LYS A 246 -17.45 29.82 4.91
CA LYS A 246 -17.78 29.98 6.34
C LYS A 246 -18.09 28.68 7.10
N ILE A 247 -17.91 27.52 6.48
CA ILE A 247 -18.07 26.22 7.13
C ILE A 247 -16.67 25.66 7.41
N ASN A 248 -16.41 25.34 8.68
CA ASN A 248 -15.18 24.64 9.08
C ASN A 248 -15.10 23.30 8.31
N ILE A 249 -13.93 22.99 7.75
CA ILE A 249 -13.68 21.73 7.03
C ILE A 249 -14.04 20.52 7.89
N GLU A 250 -13.82 20.59 9.22
CA GLU A 250 -14.17 19.54 10.18
C GLU A 250 -15.65 19.16 10.14
N ASN A 251 -16.52 20.11 9.80
CA ASN A 251 -17.97 19.92 9.72
C ASN A 251 -18.45 19.50 8.31
N LYS A 252 -17.55 19.34 7.34
CA LYS A 252 -17.89 18.86 5.98
C LYS A 252 -17.84 17.33 5.91
N GLY A 253 -18.52 16.75 4.92
CA GLY A 253 -18.45 15.31 4.68
C GLY A 253 -17.01 14.84 4.37
N LYS A 254 -16.63 13.65 4.85
CA LYS A 254 -15.25 13.13 4.79
C LYS A 254 -14.61 13.16 3.40
N GLY A 255 -15.37 12.81 2.36
CA GLY A 255 -14.86 12.87 0.98
C GLY A 255 -14.50 14.29 0.54
N ILE A 256 -15.25 15.31 0.97
CA ILE A 256 -14.94 16.72 0.70
C ILE A 256 -13.71 17.15 1.50
N GLN A 257 -13.57 16.69 2.75
CA GLN A 257 -12.37 16.96 3.56
C GLN A 257 -11.10 16.44 2.85
N CYS A 258 -11.10 15.17 2.44
CA CYS A 258 -10.01 14.56 1.67
C CYS A 258 -9.65 15.39 0.42
N PHE A 259 -10.66 15.81 -0.35
CA PHE A 259 -10.48 16.61 -1.55
C PHE A 259 -9.86 17.98 -1.26
N ILE A 260 -10.36 18.70 -0.25
CA ILE A 260 -9.83 20.02 0.12
C ILE A 260 -8.39 19.88 0.63
N LYS A 261 -8.11 18.89 1.48
CA LYS A 261 -6.75 18.63 1.98
C LYS A 261 -5.77 18.44 0.81
N THR A 262 -6.10 17.52 -0.09
CA THR A 262 -5.25 17.23 -1.24
C THR A 262 -5.10 18.45 -2.16
N LYS A 263 -6.18 19.18 -2.43
CA LYS A 263 -6.13 20.40 -3.25
C LYS A 263 -5.17 21.44 -2.67
N PHE A 264 -5.18 21.68 -1.36
CA PHE A 264 -4.26 22.62 -0.72
C PHE A 264 -2.80 22.15 -0.79
N ALA A 265 -2.55 20.87 -0.53
CA ALA A 265 -1.22 20.28 -0.63
C ALA A 265 -0.61 20.41 -2.02
N LEU A 266 -1.44 20.25 -3.06
CA LEU A 266 -0.99 20.28 -4.45
C LEU A 266 -0.97 21.68 -5.07
N ASN A 267 -1.66 22.66 -4.46
CA ASN A 267 -1.83 23.99 -5.04
C ASN A 267 -0.49 24.68 -5.38
N ARG A 268 -0.50 25.46 -6.46
CA ARG A 268 0.69 26.07 -7.07
C ARG A 268 1.22 27.31 -6.32
N GLY A 269 0.40 27.92 -5.47
CA GLY A 269 0.78 29.12 -4.70
C GLY A 269 1.77 28.89 -3.57
N SER A 270 1.95 27.64 -3.14
CA SER A 270 2.89 27.23 -2.09
C SER A 270 4.09 26.49 -2.70
N ASN A 271 5.06 27.22 -3.24
CA ASN A 271 6.40 26.68 -3.54
C ASN A 271 7.14 26.18 -2.28
N ALA A 272 6.50 26.24 -1.12
CA ALA A 272 7.02 25.78 0.15
C ALA A 272 6.85 24.26 0.37
N ILE A 273 6.03 23.55 -0.39
CA ILE A 273 5.89 22.08 -0.28
C ILE A 273 6.48 21.44 -1.53
N GLU A 274 7.52 20.64 -1.35
CA GLU A 274 8.25 19.96 -2.42
C GLU A 274 7.79 18.51 -2.58
N LEU A 275 7.31 17.90 -1.49
CA LEU A 275 6.94 16.50 -1.45
C LEU A 275 5.58 16.29 -0.75
N VAL A 276 4.74 15.42 -1.31
CA VAL A 276 3.43 15.08 -0.73
C VAL A 276 3.30 13.57 -0.58
N LEU A 277 3.02 13.13 0.65
CA LEU A 277 2.69 11.74 0.97
C LEU A 277 1.17 11.62 1.14
N LEU A 278 0.50 10.93 0.24
CA LEU A 278 -0.94 10.68 0.25
C LEU A 278 -1.22 9.22 0.60
N GLU A 279 -1.92 8.99 1.69
CA GLU A 279 -2.34 7.65 2.08
C GLU A 279 -3.83 7.44 1.83
N GLU A 280 -4.12 6.42 1.03
CA GLU A 280 -5.45 5.98 0.60
C GLU A 280 -6.38 7.14 0.18
N PRO A 281 -5.97 7.98 -0.80
CA PRO A 281 -6.78 9.13 -1.22
C PRO A 281 -8.14 8.76 -1.81
N GLU A 282 -8.37 7.50 -2.20
CA GLU A 282 -9.66 6.95 -2.61
C GLU A 282 -10.67 6.83 -1.46
N ASN A 283 -10.22 6.75 -0.21
CA ASN A 283 -11.11 6.48 0.91
C ASN A 283 -12.18 7.56 1.03
N HIS A 284 -13.44 7.10 1.19
CA HIS A 284 -14.62 7.96 1.27
C HIS A 284 -14.92 8.82 0.02
N LEU A 285 -14.28 8.55 -1.13
CA LEU A 285 -14.60 9.20 -2.40
C LEU A 285 -15.55 8.37 -3.25
N SER A 286 -16.55 9.04 -3.84
CA SER A 286 -17.32 8.45 -4.93
C SER A 286 -16.48 8.34 -6.20
N HIS A 287 -16.88 7.47 -7.12
CA HIS A 287 -16.16 7.25 -8.38
C HIS A 287 -15.88 8.54 -9.20
N LEU A 288 -16.83 9.49 -9.24
CA LEU A 288 -16.62 10.78 -9.91
C LEU A 288 -15.61 11.67 -9.18
N ASN A 289 -15.65 11.71 -7.86
CA ASN A 289 -14.71 12.49 -7.06
C ASN A 289 -13.30 11.90 -7.10
N MET A 290 -13.18 10.58 -7.21
CA MET A 290 -11.90 9.91 -7.45
C MET A 290 -11.30 10.32 -8.81
N LYS A 291 -12.12 10.47 -9.88
CA LYS A 291 -11.62 11.01 -11.18
C LYS A 291 -11.01 12.40 -11.00
N LYS A 292 -11.75 13.29 -10.33
CA LYS A 292 -11.29 14.65 -10.03
C LYS A 292 -10.02 14.65 -9.18
N MET A 293 -9.90 13.73 -8.23
CA MET A 293 -8.70 13.57 -7.41
C MET A 293 -7.49 13.18 -8.27
N ILE A 294 -7.66 12.20 -9.16
CA ILE A 294 -6.61 11.77 -10.09
C ILE A 294 -6.17 12.91 -11.01
N GLU A 295 -7.10 13.72 -11.51
CA GLU A 295 -6.81 14.91 -12.33
C GLU A 295 -6.02 15.97 -11.53
N LEU A 296 -6.39 16.22 -10.27
CA LEU A 296 -5.64 17.12 -9.38
C LEU A 296 -4.20 16.64 -9.17
N ILE A 297 -4.02 15.35 -8.89
CA ILE A 297 -2.72 14.72 -8.69
C ILE A 297 -1.88 14.80 -9.97
N SER A 298 -2.48 14.50 -11.12
CA SER A 298 -1.79 14.47 -12.41
C SER A 298 -1.41 15.86 -12.92
N SER A 299 -2.13 16.91 -12.50
CA SER A 299 -1.87 18.31 -12.86
C SER A 299 -0.94 19.04 -11.88
N ALA A 300 -0.48 18.36 -10.83
CA ALA A 300 0.47 18.92 -9.89
C ALA A 300 1.85 19.07 -10.54
N ASP A 301 2.37 20.31 -10.50
CA ASP A 301 3.70 20.64 -11.01
C ASP A 301 4.66 20.94 -9.85
N ASN A 302 5.95 20.70 -10.08
CA ASN A 302 7.04 20.98 -9.13
C ASN A 302 6.90 20.29 -7.75
N LYS A 303 6.20 19.15 -7.67
CA LYS A 303 6.07 18.34 -6.44
C LYS A 303 6.30 16.86 -6.73
N GLN A 304 7.02 16.18 -5.83
CA GLN A 304 7.14 14.73 -5.86
C GLN A 304 6.00 14.15 -5.01
N ILE A 305 5.18 13.29 -5.60
CA ILE A 305 3.99 12.75 -4.95
C ILE A 305 4.19 11.25 -4.73
N PHE A 306 3.92 10.81 -3.51
CA PHE A 306 3.83 9.40 -3.14
C PHE A 306 2.40 9.10 -2.75
N ILE A 307 1.83 8.04 -3.33
CA ILE A 307 0.45 7.63 -3.08
C ILE A 307 0.47 6.19 -2.62
N SER A 308 -0.01 5.88 -1.43
CA SER A 308 -0.39 4.51 -1.11
C SER A 308 -1.84 4.26 -1.48
N THR A 309 -2.11 3.11 -2.12
CA THR A 309 -3.46 2.72 -2.53
C THR A 309 -3.56 1.19 -2.54
N HIS A 310 -4.75 0.69 -2.26
CA HIS A 310 -5.13 -0.71 -2.52
C HIS A 310 -6.13 -0.79 -3.69
N SER A 311 -6.44 0.33 -4.34
CA SER A 311 -7.45 0.43 -5.38
C SER A 311 -6.90 0.25 -6.79
N ASN A 312 -7.47 -0.72 -7.52
CA ASN A 312 -7.32 -0.86 -8.97
C ASN A 312 -7.62 0.45 -9.71
N SER A 313 -8.63 1.18 -9.26
CA SER A 313 -9.12 2.37 -9.96
C SER A 313 -8.16 3.55 -9.93
N ILE A 314 -7.37 3.71 -8.86
CA ILE A 314 -6.33 4.75 -8.78
C ILE A 314 -5.12 4.33 -9.61
N SER A 315 -4.63 3.11 -9.40
CA SER A 315 -3.38 2.67 -10.01
C SER A 315 -3.49 2.48 -11.51
N ALA A 316 -4.64 2.08 -12.04
CA ALA A 316 -4.84 1.91 -13.49
C ALA A 316 -4.97 3.25 -14.23
N ARG A 317 -5.47 4.29 -13.55
CA ARG A 317 -5.70 5.63 -14.14
C ARG A 317 -4.51 6.54 -13.99
N LEU A 318 -3.78 6.41 -12.88
CA LEU A 318 -2.42 6.92 -12.79
C LEU A 318 -1.52 5.97 -13.61
N ASP A 319 -0.42 6.46 -14.14
CA ASP A 319 0.46 5.65 -15.00
C ASP A 319 1.02 4.44 -14.23
N LEU A 320 0.53 3.22 -14.50
CA LEU A 320 0.96 1.99 -13.84
C LEU A 320 2.49 1.80 -13.84
N ARG A 321 3.21 2.36 -14.81
CA ARG A 321 4.68 2.29 -14.86
C ARG A 321 5.36 2.98 -13.67
N LYS A 322 4.63 3.87 -12.99
CA LYS A 322 5.04 4.58 -11.78
C LYS A 322 4.65 3.85 -10.50
N SER A 323 4.07 2.65 -10.62
CA SER A 323 3.67 1.86 -9.47
C SER A 323 4.81 1.00 -8.92
N ILE A 324 4.90 1.02 -7.61
CA ILE A 324 5.76 0.22 -6.75
C ILE A 324 4.85 -0.82 -6.12
N LEU A 325 4.97 -2.06 -6.56
CA LEU A 325 4.16 -3.16 -6.10
C LEU A 325 4.81 -3.81 -4.88
N LEU A 326 4.09 -3.83 -3.78
CA LEU A 326 4.46 -4.50 -2.54
C LEU A 326 3.61 -5.76 -2.38
N ASN A 327 4.22 -6.93 -2.49
CA ASN A 327 3.58 -8.22 -2.27
C ASN A 327 3.95 -8.74 -0.86
N SER A 328 3.03 -9.41 -0.17
CA SER A 328 3.28 -10.02 1.15
C SER A 328 4.30 -11.18 1.09
N ASN A 329 4.43 -11.86 -0.05
CA ASN A 329 5.34 -12.98 -0.28
C ASN A 329 6.78 -12.57 -0.64
N SER A 330 7.04 -11.29 -0.89
CA SER A 330 8.35 -10.81 -1.31
C SER A 330 8.82 -9.66 -0.43
N THR A 331 10.09 -9.70 -0.03
CA THR A 331 10.77 -8.57 0.64
C THR A 331 11.24 -7.52 -0.36
N SER A 332 11.33 -7.87 -1.65
CA SER A 332 11.74 -6.97 -2.72
C SER A 332 10.52 -6.32 -3.38
N PRO A 333 10.49 -4.99 -3.53
CA PRO A 333 9.46 -4.31 -4.29
C PRO A 333 9.62 -4.62 -5.78
N ILE A 334 8.52 -4.63 -6.52
CA ILE A 334 8.56 -4.74 -7.98
C ILE A 334 8.07 -3.46 -8.62
N LEU A 335 8.89 -2.94 -9.54
CA LEU A 335 8.56 -1.76 -10.31
C LEU A 335 7.94 -2.23 -11.64
N LEU A 336 6.73 -1.77 -11.94
CA LEU A 336 6.05 -2.13 -13.18
C LEU A 336 6.78 -1.64 -14.44
N LYS A 337 7.72 -0.68 -14.30
CA LYS A 337 8.62 -0.27 -15.39
C LYS A 337 9.49 -1.42 -15.94
N ASP A 338 9.67 -2.48 -15.14
CA ASP A 338 10.47 -3.64 -15.52
C ASP A 338 9.63 -4.70 -16.26
N ILE A 339 8.32 -4.47 -16.45
CA ILE A 339 7.44 -5.27 -17.32
C ILE A 339 7.62 -4.85 -18.78
N ASP A 340 7.43 -5.79 -19.72
CA ASP A 340 7.43 -5.48 -21.15
C ASP A 340 6.36 -4.42 -21.50
N GLU A 341 6.73 -3.52 -22.42
CA GLU A 341 5.89 -2.36 -22.74
C GLU A 341 4.50 -2.75 -23.27
N SER A 342 4.39 -3.87 -23.98
CA SER A 342 3.12 -4.41 -24.49
C SER A 342 2.17 -4.85 -23.38
N THR A 343 2.67 -5.57 -22.38
CA THR A 343 1.87 -5.99 -21.21
C THR A 343 1.50 -4.80 -20.33
N ALA A 344 2.42 -3.86 -20.10
CA ALA A 344 2.10 -2.65 -19.34
C ALA A 344 0.97 -1.84 -20.01
N LYS A 345 1.06 -1.59 -21.32
CA LYS A 345 0.02 -0.86 -22.08
C LYS A 345 -1.35 -1.55 -22.05
N PHE A 346 -1.38 -2.87 -21.95
CA PHE A 346 -2.63 -3.63 -21.85
C PHE A 346 -3.39 -3.33 -20.58
N PHE A 347 -2.72 -3.47 -19.43
CA PHE A 347 -3.35 -3.27 -18.14
C PHE A 347 -3.67 -1.79 -17.88
N ILE A 348 -2.90 -0.86 -18.46
CA ILE A 348 -3.26 0.58 -18.43
C ILE A 348 -4.56 0.84 -19.21
N LYS A 349 -4.74 0.20 -20.38
CA LYS A 349 -5.92 0.41 -21.23
C LYS A 349 -7.16 -0.36 -20.77
N ALA A 350 -6.98 -1.37 -19.91
CA ALA A 350 -8.06 -2.21 -19.40
C ALA A 350 -8.00 -2.27 -17.86
N PRO A 351 -8.42 -1.18 -17.16
CA PRO A 351 -8.40 -1.08 -15.70
C PRO A 351 -9.16 -2.21 -14.99
N ASP A 352 -10.19 -2.76 -15.66
CA ASP A 352 -11.10 -3.76 -15.11
C ASP A 352 -10.49 -5.17 -15.10
N LYS A 353 -9.29 -5.36 -15.67
CA LYS A 353 -8.61 -6.67 -15.76
C LYS A 353 -7.81 -7.06 -14.51
N ASN A 354 -8.23 -6.60 -13.32
CA ASN A 354 -7.78 -7.09 -12.01
C ASN A 354 -6.25 -7.36 -11.87
N LEU A 355 -5.42 -6.51 -12.48
CA LEU A 355 -3.96 -6.67 -12.46
C LEU A 355 -3.43 -6.64 -11.03
N LEU A 356 -3.90 -5.69 -10.21
CA LEU A 356 -3.38 -5.59 -8.86
C LEU A 356 -3.86 -6.79 -8.05
N ASP A 357 -5.10 -7.23 -8.20
CA ASP A 357 -5.56 -8.45 -7.53
C ASP A 357 -4.66 -9.64 -7.89
N PHE A 358 -4.25 -9.77 -9.15
CA PHE A 358 -3.24 -10.75 -9.55
C PHE A 358 -1.91 -10.57 -8.82
N VAL A 359 -1.36 -9.36 -8.87
CA VAL A 359 -0.06 -9.00 -8.28
C VAL A 359 -0.03 -9.18 -6.77
N LEU A 360 -1.15 -8.94 -6.09
CA LEU A 360 -1.29 -8.99 -4.63
C LEU A 360 -1.58 -10.40 -4.12
N SER A 361 -2.11 -11.27 -4.97
CA SER A 361 -2.45 -12.64 -4.61
C SER A 361 -1.23 -13.52 -4.40
N LYS A 362 -1.33 -14.46 -3.45
CA LYS A 362 -0.29 -15.49 -3.24
C LYS A 362 -0.42 -16.64 -4.24
N LYS A 363 -1.66 -17.10 -4.43
CA LYS A 363 -2.02 -18.19 -5.32
C LYS A 363 -3.16 -17.73 -6.21
N VAL A 364 -3.05 -17.99 -7.52
CA VAL A 364 -4.05 -17.56 -8.49
C VAL A 364 -4.48 -18.72 -9.38
N ILE A 365 -5.79 -18.84 -9.59
CA ILE A 365 -6.37 -19.62 -10.68
C ILE A 365 -6.82 -18.63 -11.76
N LEU A 366 -6.18 -18.66 -12.92
CA LEU A 366 -6.61 -17.93 -14.09
C LEU A 366 -7.56 -18.80 -14.90
N VAL A 367 -8.73 -18.25 -15.22
CA VAL A 367 -9.75 -18.90 -16.05
C VAL A 367 -10.03 -18.09 -17.31
N GLU A 368 -10.55 -18.75 -18.34
CA GLU A 368 -10.74 -18.14 -19.66
C GLU A 368 -11.89 -17.13 -19.71
N GLY A 369 -13.03 -17.42 -19.06
CA GLY A 369 -14.18 -16.54 -19.05
C GLY A 369 -15.09 -16.66 -17.83
N ASP A 370 -16.27 -16.05 -17.96
CA ASP A 370 -17.24 -15.90 -16.87
C ASP A 370 -17.82 -17.23 -16.39
N ALA A 371 -18.00 -18.21 -17.28
CA ALA A 371 -18.63 -19.48 -16.93
C ALA A 371 -17.80 -20.27 -15.92
N GLU A 372 -16.49 -20.37 -16.18
CA GLU A 372 -15.53 -20.95 -15.26
C GLU A 372 -15.45 -20.12 -13.98
N PHE A 373 -15.36 -18.78 -14.10
CA PHE A 373 -15.25 -17.88 -12.95
C PHE A 373 -16.42 -18.06 -11.98
N ILE A 374 -17.67 -18.06 -12.48
CA ILE A 374 -18.89 -18.22 -11.69
C ILE A 374 -18.91 -19.58 -10.96
N LEU A 375 -18.51 -20.65 -11.63
CA LEU A 375 -18.60 -22.01 -11.06
C LEU A 375 -17.40 -22.41 -10.21
N MET A 376 -16.25 -21.75 -10.35
CA MET A 376 -14.98 -22.22 -9.78
C MET A 376 -15.02 -22.38 -8.26
N GLU A 377 -15.70 -21.50 -7.52
CA GLU A 377 -15.88 -21.66 -6.07
C GLU A 377 -16.64 -22.95 -5.71
N ALA A 378 -17.73 -23.24 -6.44
CA ALA A 378 -18.50 -24.46 -6.23
C ALA A 378 -17.70 -25.71 -6.63
N LEU A 379 -16.95 -25.65 -7.74
CA LEU A 379 -16.08 -26.75 -8.16
C LEU A 379 -14.96 -27.00 -7.13
N TYR A 380 -14.37 -25.94 -6.58
CA TYR A 380 -13.39 -26.02 -5.51
C TYR A 380 -13.95 -26.73 -4.27
N LYS A 381 -15.11 -26.28 -3.80
CA LYS A 381 -15.81 -26.86 -2.64
C LYS A 381 -16.19 -28.32 -2.86
N ASN A 382 -16.63 -28.68 -4.07
CA ASN A 382 -16.96 -30.06 -4.40
C ASN A 382 -15.73 -30.97 -4.41
N CYS A 383 -14.57 -30.48 -4.83
CA CYS A 383 -13.32 -31.22 -4.84
C CYS A 383 -12.71 -31.38 -3.44
N CYS A 384 -12.66 -30.28 -2.67
CA CYS A 384 -11.85 -30.20 -1.46
C CYS A 384 -12.64 -30.31 -0.16
N LYS A 385 -13.97 -30.15 -0.23
CA LYS A 385 -14.86 -30.02 0.94
C LYS A 385 -14.41 -28.89 1.89
N ASP A 386 -13.81 -27.84 1.32
CA ASP A 386 -13.32 -26.65 2.00
C ASP A 386 -13.70 -25.42 1.18
N GLU A 387 -13.73 -24.26 1.83
CA GLU A 387 -14.03 -22.99 1.19
C GLU A 387 -12.77 -22.40 0.56
N LEU A 388 -12.92 -21.78 -0.62
CA LEU A 388 -11.79 -21.22 -1.36
C LEU A 388 -11.04 -20.14 -0.57
N HIS A 389 -11.79 -19.29 0.16
CA HIS A 389 -11.23 -18.18 0.93
C HIS A 389 -10.30 -18.64 2.07
N ASN A 390 -10.39 -19.89 2.51
CA ASN A 390 -9.49 -20.46 3.53
C ASN A 390 -8.11 -20.82 2.98
N SER A 391 -7.92 -20.80 1.65
CA SER A 391 -6.74 -21.36 0.98
C SER A 391 -5.82 -20.33 0.35
N ASP A 392 -6.02 -19.03 0.59
CA ASP A 392 -5.26 -17.92 -0.02
C ASP A 392 -5.24 -17.98 -1.57
N ILE A 393 -6.30 -18.52 -2.19
CA ILE A 393 -6.43 -18.66 -3.64
C ILE A 393 -7.40 -17.62 -4.18
N THR A 394 -6.95 -16.84 -5.15
CA THR A 394 -7.77 -15.89 -5.91
C THR A 394 -8.10 -16.46 -7.27
N ILE A 395 -9.35 -16.31 -7.72
CA ILE A 395 -9.75 -16.67 -9.09
C ILE A 395 -9.84 -15.39 -9.91
N LEU A 396 -9.32 -15.40 -11.13
CA LEU A 396 -9.42 -14.27 -12.05
C LEU A 396 -9.78 -14.76 -13.45
N SER A 397 -10.82 -14.16 -14.05
CA SER A 397 -11.07 -14.27 -15.49
C SER A 397 -10.09 -13.38 -16.25
N VAL A 398 -9.53 -13.89 -17.35
CA VAL A 398 -8.69 -13.09 -18.26
C VAL A 398 -9.47 -12.51 -19.45
N ASP A 399 -10.76 -12.87 -19.57
CA ASP A 399 -11.69 -12.54 -20.65
C ASP A 399 -11.08 -12.87 -22.04
N GLY A 400 -10.79 -14.15 -22.25
CA GLY A 400 -10.20 -14.70 -23.47
C GLY A 400 -8.84 -15.37 -23.24
N THR A 401 -7.89 -15.18 -24.15
CA THR A 401 -6.62 -15.95 -24.15
C THR A 401 -5.40 -15.16 -23.66
N SER A 402 -5.62 -14.08 -22.89
CA SER A 402 -4.57 -13.15 -22.45
C SER A 402 -3.65 -13.68 -21.33
N PHE A 403 -3.67 -14.99 -21.06
CA PHE A 403 -2.93 -15.64 -19.98
C PHE A 403 -1.44 -15.29 -19.94
N LYS A 404 -0.75 -15.26 -21.10
CA LYS A 404 0.71 -15.00 -21.16
C LYS A 404 1.12 -13.70 -20.47
N ARG A 405 0.27 -12.67 -20.53
CA ARG A 405 0.51 -11.36 -19.91
C ARG A 405 0.56 -11.46 -18.38
N TYR A 406 -0.31 -12.28 -17.80
CA TYR A 406 -0.29 -12.59 -16.38
C TYR A 406 0.87 -13.51 -16.02
N LEU A 407 1.22 -14.48 -16.87
CA LEU A 407 2.32 -15.41 -16.63
C LEU A 407 3.70 -14.73 -16.62
N GLU A 408 3.93 -13.71 -17.46
CA GLU A 408 5.15 -12.89 -17.39
C GLU A 408 5.31 -12.19 -16.03
N ILE A 409 4.18 -11.83 -15.41
CA ILE A 409 4.12 -11.24 -14.08
C ILE A 409 4.33 -12.31 -13.01
N ALA A 410 3.64 -13.45 -13.14
CA ALA A 410 3.74 -14.60 -12.23
C ALA A 410 5.19 -15.07 -12.07
N LYS A 411 5.91 -15.16 -13.18
CA LYS A 411 7.33 -15.53 -13.25
C LYS A 411 8.22 -14.56 -12.47
N LYS A 412 7.96 -13.25 -12.55
CA LYS A 412 8.77 -12.22 -11.87
C LYS A 412 8.46 -12.12 -10.37
N LEU A 413 7.18 -12.26 -10.02
CA LEU A 413 6.70 -12.17 -8.63
C LEU A 413 6.74 -13.51 -7.89
N ASN A 414 7.09 -14.60 -8.57
CA ASN A 414 6.98 -15.97 -8.06
C ASN A 414 5.58 -16.29 -7.50
N ILE A 415 4.53 -15.71 -8.12
CA ILE A 415 3.14 -16.00 -7.75
C ILE A 415 2.82 -17.41 -8.23
N LYS A 416 2.22 -18.22 -7.37
CA LYS A 416 1.79 -19.56 -7.77
C LYS A 416 0.54 -19.43 -8.64
N THR A 417 0.61 -19.82 -9.90
CA THR A 417 -0.47 -19.59 -10.88
C THR A 417 -0.83 -20.87 -11.62
N ALA A 418 -2.10 -21.27 -11.49
CA ALA A 418 -2.71 -22.32 -12.30
C ALA A 418 -3.53 -21.66 -13.41
N VAL A 419 -3.30 -22.06 -14.66
CA VAL A 419 -4.11 -21.64 -15.81
C VAL A 419 -5.07 -22.77 -16.14
N ILE A 420 -6.37 -22.48 -16.14
CA ILE A 420 -7.42 -23.36 -16.62
C ILE A 420 -7.92 -22.77 -17.94
N ARG A 421 -7.71 -23.49 -19.04
CA ARG A 421 -8.05 -23.01 -20.38
C ARG A 421 -8.68 -24.10 -21.25
N ASP A 422 -9.42 -23.66 -22.25
CA ASP A 422 -9.96 -24.53 -23.28
C ASP A 422 -8.85 -24.97 -24.26
N ASN A 423 -9.00 -26.17 -24.83
CA ASN A 423 -8.07 -26.69 -25.84
C ASN A 423 -8.50 -26.31 -27.27
N ASP A 424 -9.75 -25.87 -27.47
CA ASP A 424 -10.34 -25.49 -28.77
C ASP A 424 -10.14 -26.55 -29.87
N GLY A 425 -10.13 -27.82 -29.49
CA GLY A 425 -9.89 -28.95 -30.39
C GLY A 425 -8.42 -29.17 -30.77
N LYS A 426 -7.49 -28.44 -30.16
CA LYS A 426 -6.05 -28.46 -30.48
C LYS A 426 -5.15 -28.38 -29.24
N TYR A 427 -5.23 -29.37 -28.35
CA TYR A 427 -4.46 -29.42 -27.10
C TYR A 427 -2.96 -29.13 -27.25
N GLN A 428 -2.28 -29.77 -28.22
CA GLN A 428 -0.84 -29.61 -28.39
C GLN A 428 -0.45 -28.15 -28.74
N GLU A 429 -1.09 -27.58 -29.76
CA GLU A 429 -0.80 -26.22 -30.24
C GLU A 429 -1.15 -25.18 -29.14
N ASN A 430 -2.35 -25.31 -28.57
CA ASN A 430 -2.92 -24.30 -27.69
C ASN A 430 -2.38 -24.40 -26.25
N CYS A 431 -2.35 -25.60 -25.66
CA CYS A 431 -2.10 -25.77 -24.23
C CYS A 431 -0.63 -26.09 -23.91
N VAL A 432 0.12 -26.65 -24.87
CA VAL A 432 1.52 -27.07 -24.66
C VAL A 432 2.48 -26.12 -25.35
N ASP A 433 2.46 -26.06 -26.68
CA ASP A 433 3.46 -25.32 -27.47
C ASP A 433 3.42 -23.82 -27.15
N ASN A 434 2.21 -23.25 -27.05
CA ASN A 434 1.99 -21.84 -26.77
C ASN A 434 2.51 -21.39 -25.39
N TYR A 435 2.70 -22.30 -24.43
CA TYR A 435 3.17 -22.00 -23.07
C TYR A 435 4.48 -22.69 -22.70
N SER A 436 5.16 -23.29 -23.67
CA SER A 436 6.44 -24.01 -23.49
C SER A 436 7.47 -23.20 -22.71
N GLU A 437 7.54 -21.88 -22.92
CA GLU A 437 8.45 -20.97 -22.21
C GLU A 437 8.21 -20.88 -20.70
N PHE A 438 6.99 -21.16 -20.23
CA PHE A 438 6.59 -21.08 -18.84
C PHE A 438 6.74 -22.40 -18.07
N THR A 439 6.84 -23.53 -18.77
CA THR A 439 6.92 -24.89 -18.17
C THR A 439 8.11 -25.10 -17.25
N LYS A 440 9.18 -24.30 -17.41
CA LYS A 440 10.38 -24.33 -16.57
C LYS A 440 10.19 -23.71 -15.18
N PHE A 441 9.10 -22.98 -14.95
CA PHE A 441 8.83 -22.31 -13.67
C PHE A 441 7.94 -23.19 -12.80
N GLN A 442 8.43 -23.59 -11.64
CA GLN A 442 7.70 -24.47 -10.72
C GLN A 442 6.42 -23.83 -10.15
N ASN A 443 6.34 -22.50 -10.16
CA ASN A 443 5.19 -21.75 -9.69
C ASN A 443 4.11 -21.54 -10.78
N ILE A 444 4.27 -22.06 -12.00
CA ILE A 444 3.29 -21.92 -13.08
C ILE A 444 2.89 -23.30 -13.60
N SER A 445 1.60 -23.54 -13.82
CA SER A 445 1.10 -24.76 -14.47
C SER A 445 -0.15 -24.50 -15.29
N ILE A 446 -0.28 -25.19 -16.43
CA ILE A 446 -1.36 -25.05 -17.39
C ILE A 446 -2.17 -26.34 -17.40
N PHE A 447 -3.49 -26.22 -17.28
CA PHE A 447 -4.44 -27.31 -17.17
C PHE A 447 -5.52 -27.16 -18.23
N SER A 448 -5.76 -28.25 -18.96
CA SER A 448 -6.80 -28.37 -19.98
C SER A 448 -7.14 -29.85 -20.17
N ASP A 449 -8.30 -30.14 -20.76
CA ASP A 449 -8.66 -31.51 -21.10
C ASP A 449 -7.73 -32.03 -22.22
N LEU A 450 -7.24 -33.27 -22.07
CA LEU A 450 -6.32 -33.90 -23.03
C LEU A 450 -7.04 -34.36 -24.31
N ASN A 451 -8.36 -34.52 -24.26
CA ASN A 451 -9.16 -34.94 -25.38
C ASN A 451 -9.67 -33.73 -26.17
N ASN A 452 -9.25 -33.61 -27.43
CA ASN A 452 -9.70 -32.55 -28.34
C ASN A 452 -11.22 -32.56 -28.60
N ALA A 453 -11.93 -33.67 -28.35
CA ALA A 453 -13.39 -33.69 -28.45
C ALA A 453 -14.07 -32.95 -27.27
N ASN A 454 -13.39 -32.85 -26.13
CA ASN A 454 -13.80 -32.04 -24.99
C ASN A 454 -13.19 -30.64 -25.14
N SER A 455 -13.61 -29.92 -26.18
CA SER A 455 -12.88 -28.73 -26.63
C SER A 455 -13.09 -27.48 -25.76
N THR A 456 -14.23 -27.37 -25.09
CA THR A 456 -14.57 -26.23 -24.22
C THR A 456 -15.04 -26.68 -22.84
N PHE A 457 -15.00 -25.76 -21.87
CA PHE A 457 -15.50 -25.98 -20.52
C PHE A 457 -16.93 -26.52 -20.48
N GLU A 458 -17.85 -25.99 -21.29
CA GLU A 458 -19.25 -26.42 -21.31
C GLU A 458 -19.40 -27.87 -21.79
N ILE A 459 -18.62 -28.27 -22.81
CA ILE A 459 -18.61 -29.64 -23.33
C ILE A 459 -18.09 -30.60 -22.27
N CYS A 460 -16.97 -30.24 -21.61
CA CYS A 460 -16.41 -31.02 -20.51
C CYS A 460 -17.43 -31.22 -19.39
N LEU A 461 -18.09 -30.14 -18.99
CA LEU A 461 -19.05 -30.12 -17.90
C LEU A 461 -20.29 -30.94 -18.25
N TYR A 462 -20.86 -30.74 -19.44
CA TYR A 462 -22.03 -31.47 -19.93
C TYR A 462 -21.77 -32.97 -20.03
N ASN A 463 -20.65 -33.39 -20.62
CA ASN A 463 -20.33 -34.81 -20.80
C ASN A 463 -20.24 -35.58 -19.47
N LEU A 464 -19.72 -34.94 -18.42
CA LEU A 464 -19.64 -35.53 -17.08
C LEU A 464 -20.94 -35.43 -16.28
N ASN A 465 -21.78 -34.44 -16.58
CA ASN A 465 -22.98 -34.11 -15.81
C ASN A 465 -24.27 -34.22 -16.63
N LYS A 466 -24.28 -35.04 -17.68
CA LYS A 466 -25.34 -35.08 -18.69
C LYS A 466 -26.74 -35.18 -18.09
N ASN A 467 -26.97 -36.13 -17.19
CA ASN A 467 -28.27 -36.30 -16.55
C ASN A 467 -28.70 -35.07 -15.74
N LEU A 468 -27.75 -34.41 -15.06
CA LEU A 468 -28.01 -33.22 -14.26
C LEU A 468 -28.38 -32.04 -15.18
N CYS A 469 -27.57 -31.80 -16.21
CA CYS A 469 -27.82 -30.75 -17.20
C CYS A 469 -29.13 -30.99 -17.96
N ASP A 470 -29.39 -32.22 -18.40
CA ASP A 470 -30.61 -32.57 -19.11
C ASP A 470 -31.83 -32.35 -18.22
N ASN A 471 -31.79 -32.75 -16.95
CA ASN A 471 -32.92 -32.51 -16.03
C ASN A 471 -33.14 -31.02 -15.73
N LEU A 472 -32.06 -30.23 -15.63
CA LEU A 472 -32.16 -28.82 -15.30
C LEU A 472 -32.63 -27.98 -16.48
N PHE A 473 -32.12 -28.27 -17.68
CA PHE A 473 -32.30 -27.44 -18.87
C PHE A 473 -33.31 -28.01 -19.87
N LYS A 474 -33.85 -29.21 -19.70
CA LYS A 474 -34.91 -29.69 -20.58
C LYS A 474 -36.23 -29.03 -20.21
N THR A 475 -36.70 -28.12 -21.07
CA THR A 475 -38.02 -27.49 -20.93
C THR A 475 -38.83 -27.63 -22.22
N PRO A 476 -40.17 -27.72 -22.16
CA PRO A 476 -41.02 -27.84 -23.36
C PRO A 476 -40.86 -26.69 -24.37
N LYS A 477 -40.32 -25.55 -23.93
CA LYS A 477 -40.11 -24.35 -24.75
C LYS A 477 -38.74 -24.29 -25.43
N ARG A 478 -37.77 -25.13 -25.02
CA ARG A 478 -36.39 -25.08 -25.52
C ARG A 478 -36.25 -25.99 -26.76
N LYS A 479 -35.93 -25.37 -27.90
CA LYS A 479 -35.85 -26.03 -29.23
C LYS A 479 -34.43 -26.49 -29.59
N LEU A 480 -33.40 -25.92 -28.96
CA LEU A 480 -32.02 -26.35 -29.14
C LEU A 480 -31.76 -27.61 -28.34
N GLU A 481 -30.85 -28.46 -28.83
CA GLU A 481 -30.23 -29.48 -28.00
C GLU A 481 -29.55 -28.82 -26.80
N ILE A 482 -29.53 -29.51 -25.65
CA ILE A 482 -29.11 -28.88 -24.38
C ILE A 482 -27.67 -28.40 -24.45
N LEU A 483 -26.78 -29.15 -25.10
CA LEU A 483 -25.40 -28.74 -25.30
C LEU A 483 -25.28 -27.44 -26.13
N ASP A 484 -26.04 -27.33 -27.23
CA ASP A 484 -26.05 -26.12 -28.06
C ASP A 484 -26.63 -24.92 -27.30
N TYR A 485 -27.63 -25.15 -26.45
CA TYR A 485 -28.12 -24.11 -25.55
C TYR A 485 -27.03 -23.66 -24.57
N MET A 486 -26.29 -24.59 -23.97
CA MET A 486 -25.21 -24.28 -23.04
C MET A 486 -24.09 -23.46 -23.71
N LEU A 487 -23.68 -23.85 -24.92
CA LEU A 487 -22.64 -23.14 -25.68
C LEU A 487 -23.05 -21.70 -26.05
N ASN A 488 -24.34 -21.46 -26.30
CA ASN A 488 -24.85 -20.13 -26.63
C ASN A 488 -25.13 -19.24 -25.41
N ASN A 489 -25.22 -19.82 -24.21
CA ASN A 489 -25.64 -19.10 -22.99
C ASN A 489 -24.71 -19.40 -21.80
N LYS A 490 -23.39 -19.39 -22.05
CA LYS A 490 -22.35 -19.83 -21.12
C LYS A 490 -22.50 -19.29 -19.68
N ALA A 491 -22.61 -17.97 -19.53
CA ALA A 491 -22.72 -17.33 -18.22
C ALA A 491 -24.07 -17.59 -17.51
N GLU A 492 -25.19 -17.58 -18.27
CA GLU A 492 -26.53 -17.87 -17.72
C GLU A 492 -26.61 -19.32 -17.21
N VAL A 493 -26.07 -20.25 -17.99
CA VAL A 493 -26.00 -21.67 -17.65
C VAL A 493 -25.14 -21.91 -16.42
N ALA A 494 -23.98 -21.24 -16.33
CA ALA A 494 -23.10 -21.32 -15.17
C ALA A 494 -23.81 -20.81 -13.90
N TYR A 495 -24.52 -19.67 -14.00
CA TYR A 495 -25.29 -19.12 -12.89
C TYR A 495 -26.44 -20.05 -12.45
N GLU A 496 -27.21 -20.59 -13.39
CA GLU A 496 -28.30 -21.53 -13.06
C GLU A 496 -27.79 -22.83 -12.41
N LEU A 497 -26.64 -23.35 -12.88
CA LEU A 497 -25.98 -24.51 -12.27
C LEU A 497 -25.51 -24.19 -10.85
N LEU A 498 -24.93 -23.02 -10.63
CA LEU A 498 -24.50 -22.57 -9.30
C LEU A 498 -25.70 -22.47 -8.34
N ASP A 499 -26.77 -21.77 -8.75
CA ASP A 499 -27.93 -21.51 -7.90
C ASP A 499 -28.68 -22.80 -7.52
N LYS A 500 -28.90 -23.71 -8.48
CA LYS A 500 -29.82 -24.85 -8.30
C LYS A 500 -29.11 -26.18 -8.05
N LYS A 501 -27.84 -26.31 -8.44
CA LYS A 501 -27.14 -27.60 -8.52
C LYS A 501 -25.67 -27.59 -8.10
N ALA A 502 -25.17 -26.52 -7.46
CA ALA A 502 -23.75 -26.37 -7.11
C ALA A 502 -23.12 -27.61 -6.48
N SER A 503 -23.77 -28.24 -5.49
CA SER A 503 -23.23 -29.40 -4.75
C SER A 503 -23.19 -30.71 -5.54
N ASP A 504 -23.98 -30.80 -6.60
CA ASP A 504 -24.20 -32.04 -7.36
C ASP A 504 -23.27 -32.15 -8.58
N ILE A 505 -22.54 -31.07 -8.89
CA ILE A 505 -21.67 -30.99 -10.06
C ILE A 505 -20.43 -31.86 -9.87
N VAL A 506 -20.27 -32.84 -10.76
CA VAL A 506 -19.06 -33.64 -10.93
C VAL A 506 -18.00 -32.81 -11.64
N VAL A 507 -16.91 -32.53 -10.94
CA VAL A 507 -15.84 -31.66 -11.43
C VAL A 507 -14.96 -32.39 -12.46
N PRO A 508 -14.67 -31.76 -13.62
CA PRO A 508 -13.71 -32.27 -14.61
C PRO A 508 -12.31 -32.55 -14.03
N THR A 509 -11.63 -33.56 -14.58
CA THR A 509 -10.33 -34.02 -14.06
C THR A 509 -9.25 -32.94 -14.11
N TYR A 510 -9.11 -32.23 -15.24
CA TYR A 510 -8.10 -31.17 -15.36
C TYR A 510 -8.30 -30.02 -14.35
N ILE A 511 -9.55 -29.74 -13.96
CA ILE A 511 -9.87 -28.76 -12.91
C ILE A 511 -9.53 -29.31 -11.53
N LYS A 512 -9.83 -30.59 -11.26
CA LYS A 512 -9.39 -31.27 -10.02
C LYS A 512 -7.87 -31.22 -9.87
N ASP A 513 -7.14 -31.48 -10.95
CA ASP A 513 -5.69 -31.46 -10.97
C ASP A 513 -5.14 -30.04 -10.73
N ALA A 514 -5.76 -29.03 -11.36
CA ALA A 514 -5.42 -27.63 -11.14
C ALA A 514 -5.60 -27.23 -9.67
N ILE A 515 -6.74 -27.59 -9.07
CA ILE A 515 -7.07 -27.32 -7.66
C ILE A 515 -6.10 -28.06 -6.73
N ALA A 516 -5.80 -29.34 -7.00
CA ALA A 516 -4.87 -30.12 -6.19
C ALA A 516 -3.44 -29.57 -6.25
N TRP A 517 -3.01 -29.09 -7.42
CA TRP A 517 -1.70 -28.51 -7.61
C TRP A 517 -1.56 -27.14 -6.94
N ILE A 518 -2.54 -26.24 -7.09
CA ILE A 518 -2.45 -24.87 -6.55
C ILE A 518 -2.50 -24.87 -5.01
N ARG A 519 -3.22 -25.80 -4.39
CA ARG A 519 -3.33 -25.92 -2.93
C ARG A 519 -2.02 -26.31 -2.24
N LYS A 520 -1.18 -27.10 -2.89
CA LYS A 520 0.19 -27.38 -2.41
C LYS A 520 0.99 -26.10 -2.27
#